data_AF-A0A9E3CD07-F1
#
_entry.id   AF-A0A9E3CD07-F1
#
_cell.length_a   1.000
_cell.length_b   1.000
_cell.length_c   1.000
_cell.angle_alpha   90.00
_cell.angle_beta   90.00
_cell.angle_gamma   90.00
#
_symmetry.space_group_name_H-M   'P 1'
#
loop_
_entity.id
_entity.type
_entity.pdbx_description
1 polymer ?
#
loop_
_entity_poly.entity_id
_entity_poly.type
_entity_poly.pdbx_seq_one_letter_code
_entity_poly.pdbx_strand_id
1 'polypeptide(L)'
;MNLGYATLVLIVYALALMRLVRLINADTILDRPRLAIAGRAKSARLVADEAAAHGQTQRAADYHRRMERWNVALYFVQCPWCVGMWLAFGSVWVPLFFHDNIVARYIALALAASHLVGVCARFADTEEIDIEDDDDD
;
A
#
# COMPACT_ATOMS: atom_id res chain seq x y z
N MET A 1 -11.62 -27.79 -14.59
CA MET A 1 -12.07 -26.69 -13.69
C MET A 1 -13.56 -26.45 -13.91
N ASN A 2 -14.40 -26.56 -12.90
CA ASN A 2 -15.82 -26.18 -13.01
C ASN A 2 -15.94 -24.64 -12.94
N LEU A 3 -16.88 -24.05 -13.66
CA LEU A 3 -17.16 -22.60 -13.65
C LEU A 3 -17.33 -22.09 -12.21
N GLY A 4 -18.11 -22.78 -11.37
CA GLY A 4 -18.33 -22.39 -9.98
C GLY A 4 -17.05 -22.34 -9.15
N TYR A 5 -16.13 -23.29 -9.37
CA TYR A 5 -14.84 -23.30 -8.69
C TYR A 5 -13.95 -22.15 -9.18
N ALA A 6 -13.89 -21.90 -10.49
CA ALA A 6 -13.13 -20.78 -11.06
C ALA A 6 -13.61 -19.43 -10.52
N THR A 7 -14.93 -19.24 -10.45
CA THR A 7 -15.53 -18.02 -9.88
C THR A 7 -15.16 -17.84 -8.42
N LEU A 8 -15.22 -18.91 -7.61
CA LEU A 8 -14.84 -18.84 -6.19
C LEU A 8 -13.37 -18.46 -6.01
N VAL A 9 -12.47 -19.07 -6.79
CA VAL A 9 -11.03 -18.73 -6.77
C VAL A 9 -10.81 -17.26 -7.10
N LEU A 10 -11.50 -16.72 -8.11
CA LEU A 10 -11.41 -15.32 -8.50
C LEU A 10 -11.92 -14.37 -7.40
N ILE A 11 -13.03 -14.71 -6.73
CA ILE A 11 -13.57 -13.90 -5.63
C ILE A 11 -12.58 -13.87 -4.45
N VAL A 12 -12.07 -15.04 -4.03
CA VAL A 12 -11.08 -15.13 -2.95
C VAL A 12 -9.82 -14.35 -3.31
N TYR A 13 -9.34 -14.49 -4.55
CA TYR A 13 -8.19 -13.73 -5.05
C TYR A 13 -8.43 -12.22 -5.00
N ALA A 14 -9.59 -11.73 -5.46
CA ALA A 14 -9.92 -10.32 -5.42
C ALA A 14 -9.96 -9.76 -3.98
N LEU A 15 -10.55 -10.52 -3.04
CA LEU A 15 -10.58 -10.17 -1.62
C LEU A 15 -9.18 -10.14 -0.99
N ALA A 16 -8.34 -11.13 -1.32
CA ALA A 16 -6.96 -11.16 -0.87
C ALA A 16 -6.15 -9.96 -1.41
N LEU A 17 -6.33 -9.63 -2.69
CA LEU A 17 -5.72 -8.44 -3.30
C LEU A 17 -6.15 -7.15 -2.60
N MET A 18 -7.43 -6.99 -2.30
CA MET A 18 -7.93 -5.82 -1.56
C MET A 18 -7.27 -5.71 -0.17
N ARG A 19 -7.03 -6.84 0.52
CA ARG A 19 -6.26 -6.85 1.78
C ARG A 19 -4.82 -6.40 1.56
N LEU A 20 -4.13 -6.93 0.55
CA LEU A 20 -2.73 -6.59 0.27
C LEU A 20 -2.56 -5.12 -0.09
N VAL A 21 -3.43 -4.56 -0.94
CA VAL A 21 -3.43 -3.13 -1.27
C VAL A 21 -3.61 -2.29 -0.01
N ARG A 22 -4.52 -2.70 0.89
CA ARG A 22 -4.74 -2.00 2.16
C ARG A 22 -3.56 -2.15 3.12
N LEU A 23 -2.93 -3.32 3.20
CA LEU A 23 -1.71 -3.52 4.00
C LEU A 23 -0.56 -2.64 3.47
N ILE A 24 -0.45 -2.48 2.16
CA ILE A 24 0.60 -1.64 1.59
C ILE A 24 0.37 -0.15 1.85
N ASN A 25 -0.86 0.32 1.71
CA ASN A 25 -1.17 1.74 1.76
C ASN A 25 -1.52 2.26 3.16
N ALA A 26 -2.14 1.42 3.99
CA ALA A 26 -2.63 1.80 5.31
C ALA A 26 -1.81 1.22 6.47
N ASP A 27 -1.01 0.17 6.23
CA ASP A 27 -0.18 -0.41 7.28
C ASP A 27 1.22 0.21 7.30
N THR A 28 1.77 0.35 8.50
CA THR A 28 3.04 1.03 8.75
C THR A 28 4.26 0.31 8.17
N ILE A 29 4.07 -0.91 7.65
CA ILE A 29 5.11 -1.77 7.09
C ILE A 29 5.90 -1.07 5.97
N LEU A 30 5.22 -0.27 5.14
CA LEU A 30 5.86 0.49 4.06
C LEU A 30 6.16 1.95 4.41
N ASP A 31 5.96 2.37 5.66
CA ASP A 31 6.27 3.74 6.06
C ASP A 31 7.77 4.04 5.97
N ARG A 32 8.63 3.08 6.28
CA ARG A 32 10.10 3.28 6.16
C ARG A 32 10.55 3.60 4.73
N PRO A 33 10.24 2.79 3.71
CA PRO A 33 10.58 3.14 2.33
C PRO A 33 9.86 4.40 1.86
N ARG A 34 8.61 4.63 2.30
CA ARG A 34 7.87 5.86 2.00
C ARG A 34 8.57 7.12 2.52
N LEU A 35 9.02 7.09 3.77
CA LEU A 35 9.77 8.17 4.41
C LEU A 35 11.13 8.38 3.76
N ALA A 36 11.80 7.31 3.33
CA ALA A 36 13.08 7.42 2.62
C ALA A 36 12.92 8.14 1.28
N ILE A 37 11.88 7.82 0.51
CA ILE A 37 11.60 8.48 -0.78
C ILE A 37 11.15 9.94 -0.53
N ALA A 38 10.31 10.19 0.49
CA ALA A 38 9.88 11.53 0.87
C ALA A 38 11.07 12.40 1.33
N GLY A 39 12.02 11.81 2.06
CA GLY A 39 13.26 12.45 2.45
C GLY A 39 14.09 12.90 1.25
N ARG A 40 14.17 12.09 0.19
CA ARG A 40 14.87 12.46 -1.05
C ARG A 40 14.18 13.59 -1.83
N ALA A 41 12.85 13.61 -1.86
CA ALA A 41 12.11 14.72 -2.45
C ALA A 41 12.35 16.02 -1.65
N LYS A 42 12.30 15.94 -0.31
CA LYS A 42 12.56 17.07 0.58
C LYS A 42 14.00 17.59 0.45
N SER A 43 15.00 16.71 0.39
CA SER A 43 16.39 17.13 0.22
C SER A 43 16.62 17.82 -1.11
N ALA A 44 16.01 17.32 -2.20
CA ALA A 44 16.10 17.97 -3.51
C ALA A 44 15.46 19.37 -3.51
N ARG A 45 14.36 19.55 -2.78
CA ARG A 45 13.70 20.85 -2.60
C ARG A 45 14.58 21.84 -1.84
N LEU A 46 15.17 21.43 -0.72
CA LEU A 46 16.04 22.31 0.08
C LEU A 46 17.24 22.81 -0.74
N VAL A 47 17.86 21.94 -1.53
CA VAL A 47 18.99 22.32 -2.40
C VAL A 47 18.55 23.22 -3.55
N ALA A 48 17.33 23.04 -4.08
CA ALA A 48 16.78 23.94 -5.10
C ALA A 48 16.55 25.34 -4.54
N ASP A 49 15.97 25.43 -3.35
CA ASP A 49 15.68 26.70 -2.65
C ASP A 49 16.97 27.45 -2.31
N GLU A 50 18.01 26.74 -1.83
CA GLU A 50 19.34 27.30 -1.59
C GLU A 50 20.00 27.82 -2.88
N ALA A 51 19.96 27.03 -3.96
CA ALA A 51 20.51 27.46 -5.26
C ALA A 51 19.78 28.69 -5.82
N ALA A 52 18.46 28.79 -5.62
CA ALA A 52 17.66 29.95 -6.00
C ALA A 52 18.04 31.20 -5.19
N ALA A 53 18.23 31.06 -3.87
CA ALA A 53 18.67 32.16 -3.00
C ALA A 53 20.06 32.70 -3.40
N HIS A 54 20.95 31.85 -3.92
CA HIS A 54 22.26 32.25 -4.43
C HIS A 54 22.26 32.70 -5.91
N GLY A 55 21.09 32.88 -6.54
CA GLY A 55 20.98 33.31 -7.94
C GLY A 55 21.44 32.29 -8.97
N GLN A 56 21.66 31.03 -8.58
CA GLN A 56 22.09 29.94 -9.46
C GLN A 56 20.89 29.28 -10.15
N THR A 57 20.27 30.01 -11.09
CA THR A 57 19.00 29.63 -11.75
C THR A 57 19.04 28.28 -12.46
N GLN A 58 20.14 27.95 -13.15
CA GLN A 58 20.29 26.66 -13.85
C GLN A 58 20.32 25.48 -12.87
N ARG A 59 21.08 25.63 -11.77
CA ARG A 59 21.21 24.59 -10.75
C ARG A 59 19.87 24.37 -10.04
N ALA A 60 19.15 25.44 -9.72
CA ALA A 60 17.79 25.34 -9.16
C ALA A 60 16.84 24.56 -10.09
N ALA A 61 16.86 24.84 -11.40
CA ALA A 61 16.03 24.15 -12.39
C ALA A 61 16.31 22.64 -12.46
N ASP A 62 17.58 22.22 -12.38
CA ASP A 62 17.94 20.80 -12.37
C ASP A 62 17.42 20.07 -11.13
N TYR A 63 17.51 20.71 -9.95
CA TYR A 63 16.97 20.14 -8.71
C TYR A 63 15.44 20.10 -8.69
N HIS A 64 14.76 21.07 -9.30
CA HIS A 64 13.30 21.02 -9.49
C HIS A 64 12.88 19.80 -10.33
N ARG A 65 13.56 19.53 -11.45
CA ARG A 65 13.27 18.32 -12.27
C ARG A 65 13.49 17.03 -11.49
N ARG A 66 14.52 16.97 -10.64
CA ARG A 66 14.77 15.80 -9.77
C ARG A 66 13.67 15.65 -8.73
N MET A 67 13.22 16.75 -8.12
CA MET A 67 12.12 16.75 -7.17
C MET A 67 10.82 16.23 -7.82
N GLU A 68 10.48 16.70 -9.02
CA GLU A 68 9.31 16.22 -9.77
C GLU A 68 9.35 14.70 -10.00
N ARG A 69 10.50 14.14 -10.41
CA ARG A 69 10.66 12.69 -10.58
C ARG A 69 10.43 11.92 -9.29
N TRP A 70 10.95 12.41 -8.16
CA TRP A 70 10.72 11.79 -6.85
C TRP A 70 9.26 11.89 -6.41
N ASN A 71 8.57 12.99 -6.72
CA ASN A 71 7.14 13.13 -6.45
C ASN A 71 6.29 12.16 -7.28
N VAL A 72 6.62 11.94 -8.55
CA VAL A 72 5.97 10.92 -9.39
C VAL A 72 6.19 9.51 -8.81
N ALA A 73 7.41 9.21 -8.35
CA ALA A 73 7.70 7.92 -7.71
C ALA A 73 6.91 7.73 -6.40
N LEU A 74 6.77 8.79 -5.58
CA LEU A 74 5.94 8.77 -4.38
C LEU A 74 4.46 8.53 -4.72
N TYR A 75 3.95 9.20 -5.74
CA TYR A 75 2.57 9.04 -6.20
C TYR A 75 2.31 7.60 -6.64
N PHE A 76 3.24 6.99 -7.38
CA PHE A 76 3.12 5.59 -7.78
C PHE A 76 3.01 4.70 -6.53
N VAL A 77 3.94 4.80 -5.59
CA VAL A 77 3.98 3.91 -4.41
C VAL A 77 2.79 4.10 -3.45
N GLN A 78 2.15 5.27 -3.41
CA GLN A 78 1.06 5.58 -2.47
C GLN A 78 -0.34 5.53 -3.07
N CYS A 79 -0.47 5.57 -4.40
CA CYS A 79 -1.77 5.58 -5.04
C CYS A 79 -2.40 4.17 -4.95
N PRO A 80 -3.56 4.01 -4.31
CA PRO A 80 -4.17 2.69 -4.10
C PRO A 80 -4.51 2.00 -5.43
N TRP A 81 -4.85 2.77 -6.46
CA TRP A 81 -5.11 2.26 -7.81
C TRP A 81 -3.85 1.75 -8.49
N CYS A 82 -2.74 2.49 -8.36
CA CYS A 82 -1.47 2.07 -8.92
C CYS A 82 -1.01 0.79 -8.20
N VAL A 83 -0.98 0.78 -6.87
CA VAL A 83 -0.63 -0.41 -6.07
C VAL A 83 -1.47 -1.61 -6.47
N GLY A 84 -2.79 -1.43 -6.57
CA GLY A 84 -3.70 -2.47 -7.02
C GLY A 84 -3.36 -3.01 -8.40
N MET A 85 -3.02 -2.15 -9.36
CA MET A 85 -2.66 -2.54 -10.71
C MET A 85 -1.42 -3.44 -10.75
N TRP A 86 -0.29 -3.02 -10.16
CA TRP A 86 0.94 -3.84 -10.24
C TRP A 86 0.89 -5.04 -9.31
N LEU A 87 0.20 -4.97 -8.16
CA LEU A 87 -0.06 -6.17 -7.37
C LEU A 87 -0.88 -7.17 -8.17
N ALA A 88 -1.99 -6.74 -8.78
CA ALA A 88 -2.83 -7.63 -9.58
C ALA A 88 -2.04 -8.23 -10.74
N PHE A 89 -1.25 -7.43 -11.47
CA PHE A 89 -0.40 -7.92 -12.55
C PHE A 89 0.68 -8.89 -12.03
N GLY A 90 1.29 -8.55 -10.89
CA GLY A 90 2.34 -9.34 -10.25
C GLY A 90 1.84 -10.61 -9.57
N SER A 91 0.55 -10.76 -9.27
CA SER A 91 -0.03 -11.95 -8.64
C SER A 91 -1.06 -12.70 -9.48
N VAL A 92 -1.40 -12.24 -10.70
CA VAL A 92 -2.42 -12.88 -11.55
C VAL A 92 -2.07 -14.33 -11.92
N TRP A 93 -0.79 -14.66 -11.95
CA TRP A 93 -0.32 -16.02 -12.21
C TRP A 93 -0.66 -16.99 -11.07
N VAL A 94 -0.90 -16.51 -9.84
CA VAL A 94 -1.25 -17.34 -8.69
C VAL A 94 -2.57 -18.08 -8.91
N PRO A 95 -3.72 -17.43 -9.20
CA PRO A 95 -4.96 -18.14 -9.50
C PRO A 95 -4.90 -18.91 -10.83
N LEU A 96 -4.06 -18.50 -11.79
CA LEU A 96 -3.95 -19.20 -13.07
C LEU A 96 -3.21 -20.54 -12.95
N PHE A 97 -2.08 -20.57 -12.25
CA PHE A 97 -1.17 -21.72 -12.26
C PHE A 97 -0.99 -22.42 -10.91
N PHE A 98 -1.23 -21.73 -9.79
CA PHE A 98 -0.98 -22.25 -8.44
C PHE A 98 -2.26 -22.40 -7.60
N HIS A 99 -3.43 -22.42 -8.26
CA HIS A 99 -4.72 -22.56 -7.57
C HIS A 99 -4.85 -23.89 -6.82
N ASP A 100 -4.13 -24.94 -7.23
CA ASP A 100 -4.12 -26.24 -6.53
C ASP A 100 -3.11 -26.31 -5.38
N ASN A 101 -2.19 -25.35 -5.27
CA ASN A 101 -1.18 -25.34 -4.21
C ASN A 101 -1.81 -24.98 -2.86
N ILE A 102 -1.70 -25.89 -1.89
CA ILE A 102 -2.31 -25.73 -0.57
C ILE A 102 -1.82 -24.47 0.16
N VAL A 103 -0.55 -24.10 0.03
CA VAL A 103 0.03 -22.93 0.70
C VAL A 103 -0.53 -21.64 0.10
N ALA A 104 -0.58 -21.55 -1.23
CA ALA A 104 -1.14 -20.39 -1.93
C ALA A 104 -2.62 -20.19 -1.59
N ARG A 105 -3.40 -21.28 -1.57
CA ARG A 105 -4.82 -21.25 -1.16
C ARG A 105 -4.99 -20.80 0.29
N TYR A 106 -4.18 -21.34 1.20
CA TYR A 106 -4.25 -21.00 2.62
C TYR A 106 -3.98 -19.50 2.85
N ILE A 107 -2.93 -18.98 2.23
CA ILE A 107 -2.58 -17.55 2.32
C ILE A 107 -3.70 -16.67 1.72
N ALA A 108 -4.22 -17.03 0.54
CA ALA A 108 -5.28 -16.26 -0.10
C ALA A 108 -6.57 -16.25 0.74
N LEU A 109 -6.96 -17.40 1.30
CA LEU A 109 -8.12 -17.50 2.18
C LEU A 109 -7.93 -16.71 3.47
N ALA A 110 -6.75 -16.78 4.10
CA ALA A 110 -6.45 -16.02 5.31
C ALA A 110 -6.52 -14.50 5.06
N LEU A 111 -5.95 -14.03 3.94
CA LEU A 111 -6.01 -12.62 3.55
C LEU A 111 -7.44 -12.17 3.24
N ALA A 112 -8.21 -12.97 2.50
CA ALA A 112 -9.59 -12.69 2.17
C ALA A 112 -10.49 -12.63 3.41
N ALA A 113 -10.36 -13.60 4.32
CA ALA A 113 -11.08 -13.61 5.58
C ALA A 113 -10.70 -12.40 6.46
N SER A 114 -9.40 -12.09 6.58
CA SER A 114 -8.93 -10.90 7.30
C SER A 114 -9.49 -9.60 6.70
N HIS A 115 -9.65 -9.51 5.37
CA HIS A 115 -10.28 -8.37 4.73
C HIS A 115 -11.75 -8.24 5.12
N LEU A 116 -12.52 -9.32 5.00
CA LEU A 116 -13.94 -9.33 5.33
C LEU A 116 -14.16 -8.99 6.80
N VAL A 117 -13.42 -9.62 7.71
CA VAL A 117 -13.46 -9.29 9.15
C VAL A 117 -13.15 -7.81 9.38
N GLY A 118 -12.09 -7.28 8.76
CA GLY A 118 -11.73 -5.88 8.90
C GLY A 118 -12.68 -4.87 8.22
N VAL A 119 -13.59 -5.33 7.35
CA VAL A 119 -14.69 -4.52 6.80
C VAL A 119 -15.90 -4.63 7.73
N CYS A 120 -16.28 -5.84 8.14
CA CYS A 120 -17.39 -6.11 9.04
C CYS A 120 -17.19 -5.52 10.44
N ALA A 121 -15.96 -5.48 10.94
CA ALA A 121 -15.63 -4.88 12.25
C ALA A 121 -16.07 -3.41 12.33
N ARG A 122 -15.90 -2.63 11.25
CA ARG A 122 -16.35 -1.22 11.20
C ARG A 122 -17.87 -1.05 11.31
N PHE A 123 -18.63 -2.10 11.01
CA PHE A 123 -20.09 -2.10 11.15
C PHE A 123 -20.55 -2.71 12.47
N ALA A 124 -19.64 -3.38 13.20
CA ALA A 124 -19.88 -4.01 14.49
C ALA A 124 -19.31 -3.18 15.66
N ASP A 125 -18.79 -1.97 15.42
CA ASP A 125 -18.38 -1.02 16.45
C ASP A 125 -19.60 -0.61 17.30
N THR A 126 -19.93 -1.43 18.30
CA THR A 126 -20.94 -1.14 19.34
C THR A 126 -20.36 -0.86 20.72
N GLU A 127 -19.04 -0.84 20.93
CA GLU A 127 -18.46 -0.48 22.22
C GLU A 127 -17.09 0.19 22.05
N GLU A 128 -17.05 1.48 22.39
CA GLU A 128 -15.83 2.22 22.72
C GLU A 128 -15.16 1.51 23.89
N ILE A 129 -14.01 0.87 23.65
CA ILE A 129 -13.20 0.30 24.73
C ILE A 129 -12.58 1.50 25.46
N ASP A 130 -13.27 1.96 26.51
CA ASP A 130 -12.74 2.92 27.47
C ASP A 130 -11.60 2.20 28.22
N ILE A 131 -10.37 2.68 28.03
CA ILE A 131 -9.23 2.21 28.80
C ILE A 131 -9.29 3.05 30.08
N GLU A 132 -9.93 2.52 31.12
CA GLU A 132 -9.75 3.04 32.47
C GLU A 132 -8.29 2.83 32.86
N ASP A 133 -7.51 3.92 32.87
CA ASP A 133 -6.23 3.95 33.57
C ASP A 133 -6.56 3.80 35.06
N ASP A 134 -6.30 2.62 35.63
CA ASP A 134 -6.31 2.34 37.07
C ASP A 134 -5.16 3.12 37.73
N ASP A 135 -5.30 4.44 37.84
CA ASP A 135 -4.50 5.31 38.70
C ASP A 135 -5.15 5.34 40.10
N ASP A 136 -4.99 4.26 40.88
CA ASP A 136 -5.19 4.26 42.34
C ASP A 136 -4.34 3.16 43.01
N ASP A 137 -3.06 3.46 43.28
CA ASP A 137 -2.36 3.31 44.59
C ASP A 137 -0.83 3.58 44.49
#